data_AF-A0A7V1H8Y0-F1
#
_entry.id   AF-A0A7V1H8Y0-F1
#
_cell.length_a   1.000
_cell.length_b   1.000
_cell.length_c   1.000
_cell.angle_alpha   90.00
_cell.angle_beta   90.00
_cell.angle_gamma   90.00
#
_symmetry.space_group_name_H-M   'P 1'
#
loop_
_entity.id
_entity.type
_entity.pdbx_description
1 polymer ?
#
loop_
_entity_poly.entity_id
_entity_poly.type
_entity_poly.pdbx_seq_one_letter_code
_entity_poly.pdbx_strand_id
1 'polypeptide(L)'
;MKKYIILLSLLVFVFCGSKEKNISSLSNEHDGHEHEAQAPEVSEQGAHEHEQEADLHEGEEHIELQLSAKKQKEWGIVVGTATKQDIASKITITGILALNQNKTAHISSFVRGKVVSLSSDLGDIVNKKQVMVTINSPDFVQAQATFLQARAKLNLSRQDFERAKMLLQEKAIEQKEYLRREAGHAELSTEYGAAESILHSYGIEHEQI
;
A
#
# COMPACT_ATOMS: atom_id res chain seq x y z
N MET A 1 -25.39 -38.03 25.15
CA MET A 1 -24.19 -38.65 25.79
C MET A 1 -23.23 -39.12 24.70
N LYS A 2 -21.92 -39.18 24.97
CA LYS A 2 -20.84 -39.34 23.96
C LYS A 2 -20.73 -40.76 23.40
N LYS A 3 -20.37 -40.90 22.11
CA LYS A 3 -19.07 -41.44 21.62
C LYS A 3 -18.96 -41.37 20.08
N TYR A 4 -17.73 -41.19 19.59
CA TYR A 4 -17.33 -41.01 18.19
C TYR A 4 -16.94 -42.36 17.53
N ILE A 5 -16.79 -42.44 16.18
CA ILE A 5 -15.49 -42.61 15.45
C ILE A 5 -15.61 -42.98 13.93
N ILE A 6 -15.02 -42.09 13.08
CA ILE A 6 -14.17 -42.25 11.86
C ILE A 6 -14.57 -43.18 10.67
N LEU A 7 -14.49 -42.59 9.45
CA LEU A 7 -13.96 -43.03 8.12
C LEU A 7 -14.91 -42.53 6.98
N LEU A 8 -14.51 -42.15 5.76
CA LEU A 8 -13.23 -41.84 5.06
C LEU A 8 -13.61 -41.21 3.68
N SER A 9 -12.66 -40.61 2.94
CA SER A 9 -12.76 -40.14 1.53
C SER A 9 -13.46 -38.77 1.35
N LEU A 10 -12.86 -37.66 0.86
CA LEU A 10 -11.77 -37.39 -0.10
C LEU A 10 -12.23 -37.44 -1.58
N LEU A 11 -12.66 -36.28 -2.12
CA LEU A 11 -12.54 -36.00 -3.55
C LEU A 11 -12.17 -34.53 -3.83
N VAL A 12 -11.11 -34.40 -4.60
CA VAL A 12 -10.26 -33.23 -4.85
C VAL A 12 -10.92 -32.16 -5.72
N PHE A 13 -10.67 -30.87 -5.39
CA PHE A 13 -10.79 -29.75 -6.34
C PHE A 13 -9.68 -29.86 -7.39
N VAL A 14 -10.04 -30.00 -8.67
CA VAL A 14 -9.10 -29.80 -9.79
C VAL A 14 -9.37 -28.42 -10.41
N PHE A 15 -8.52 -27.45 -10.08
CA PHE A 15 -8.47 -26.16 -10.76
C PHE A 15 -7.34 -26.22 -11.81
N CYS A 16 -7.69 -25.96 -13.06
CA CYS A 16 -6.79 -25.97 -14.22
C CYS A 16 -7.25 -24.83 -15.14
N GLY A 17 -6.39 -23.99 -15.71
CA GLY A 17 -4.95 -23.82 -15.56
C GLY A 17 -4.50 -22.64 -16.44
N SER A 18 -3.63 -21.77 -15.94
CA SER A 18 -3.19 -20.58 -16.69
C SER A 18 -2.06 -20.91 -17.67
N LYS A 19 -2.11 -20.37 -18.90
CA LYS A 19 -1.08 -20.57 -19.93
C LYS A 19 -0.63 -19.23 -20.53
N GLU A 20 0.61 -19.19 -21.00
CA GLU A 20 1.43 -17.99 -21.24
C GLU A 20 1.05 -17.18 -22.50
N LYS A 21 1.52 -15.91 -22.54
CA LYS A 21 2.39 -15.31 -23.60
C LYS A 21 2.39 -13.77 -23.51
N ASN A 22 3.55 -13.11 -23.51
CA ASN A 22 4.19 -12.53 -24.72
C ASN A 22 5.48 -11.72 -24.43
N ILE A 23 6.29 -11.48 -25.46
CA ILE A 23 7.58 -10.74 -25.41
C ILE A 23 7.63 -9.72 -26.55
N SER A 24 7.91 -8.44 -26.27
CA SER A 24 8.49 -7.41 -27.17
C SER A 24 8.44 -6.03 -26.45
N SER A 25 9.55 -5.49 -25.93
CA SER A 25 10.60 -4.70 -26.63
C SER A 25 10.14 -3.34 -27.19
N LEU A 26 10.61 -2.22 -26.61
CA LEU A 26 11.21 -1.07 -27.31
C LEU A 26 11.97 -0.14 -26.32
N SER A 27 12.59 0.93 -26.82
CA SER A 27 13.92 1.43 -26.40
C SER A 27 14.02 2.93 -26.05
N ASN A 28 15.20 3.34 -25.53
CA ASN A 28 15.73 4.73 -25.42
C ASN A 28 14.97 5.70 -24.44
N GLU A 29 15.45 6.85 -23.93
CA GLU A 29 16.73 7.61 -23.77
C GLU A 29 16.43 8.81 -22.81
N HIS A 30 17.32 9.54 -22.11
CA HIS A 30 18.75 9.45 -21.73
C HIS A 30 19.00 10.38 -20.49
N ASP A 31 20.26 10.59 -20.06
CA ASP A 31 20.76 11.62 -19.11
C ASP A 31 20.31 11.56 -17.62
N GLY A 32 21.17 11.94 -16.65
CA GLY A 32 22.58 12.38 -16.74
C GLY A 32 23.14 12.84 -15.38
N HIS A 33 24.44 13.19 -15.35
CA HIS A 33 25.18 13.83 -14.23
C HIS A 33 25.40 12.93 -12.98
N GLU A 34 26.51 12.95 -12.21
CA GLU A 34 27.83 13.62 -12.25
C GLU A 34 28.78 12.87 -11.27
N HIS A 35 30.09 13.06 -11.15
CA HIS A 35 31.04 14.06 -11.69
C HIS A 35 32.41 13.39 -11.96
N GLU A 36 33.30 14.08 -12.69
CA GLU A 36 34.66 13.67 -13.10
C GLU A 36 35.76 14.39 -12.28
N ALA A 37 36.90 13.73 -11.97
CA ALA A 37 38.24 14.31 -11.70
C ALA A 37 39.22 13.25 -11.12
N GLN A 38 40.48 13.13 -11.52
CA GLN A 38 41.16 13.56 -12.75
C GLN A 38 42.48 12.76 -12.91
N ALA A 39 42.83 12.36 -14.13
CA ALA A 39 44.20 11.94 -14.51
C ALA A 39 45.03 13.22 -14.88
N PRO A 40 46.21 13.22 -15.57
CA PRO A 40 46.97 12.18 -16.29
C PRO A 40 48.44 12.08 -15.77
N GLU A 41 49.47 11.44 -16.35
CA GLU A 41 50.05 11.37 -17.71
C GLU A 41 51.05 10.17 -17.76
N VAL A 42 51.51 9.58 -18.88
CA VAL A 42 51.23 9.70 -20.33
C VAL A 42 51.61 8.36 -21.00
N SER A 43 51.02 8.05 -22.15
CA SER A 43 51.31 6.85 -22.96
C SER A 43 52.53 6.98 -23.88
N GLU A 44 53.10 5.86 -24.35
CA GLU A 44 53.25 5.47 -25.77
C GLU A 44 54.03 4.12 -25.87
N GLN A 45 53.37 3.03 -26.28
CA GLN A 45 53.30 2.44 -27.63
C GLN A 45 54.35 1.34 -27.91
N GLY A 46 53.86 0.17 -28.36
CA GLY A 46 54.69 -0.96 -28.81
C GLY A 46 53.93 -2.29 -28.69
N ALA A 47 53.47 -2.85 -29.82
CA ALA A 47 52.66 -4.05 -29.85
C ALA A 47 53.50 -5.29 -30.20
N HIS A 48 53.72 -6.19 -29.24
CA HIS A 48 54.27 -7.54 -29.47
C HIS A 48 53.69 -8.56 -28.47
N GLU A 49 53.66 -9.83 -28.87
CA GLU A 49 53.05 -10.95 -28.17
C GLU A 49 53.95 -11.46 -27.01
N HIS A 50 53.36 -11.76 -25.86
CA HIS A 50 53.92 -12.60 -24.78
C HIS A 50 52.71 -13.34 -24.15
N GLU A 51 52.67 -14.67 -24.15
CA GLU A 51 53.43 -15.63 -23.31
C GLU A 51 52.85 -15.80 -21.89
N GLN A 52 52.91 -17.03 -21.40
CA GLN A 52 52.31 -17.49 -20.16
C GLN A 52 53.24 -17.26 -18.97
N GLU A 53 52.78 -16.57 -17.93
CA GLU A 53 53.17 -16.76 -16.52
C GLU A 53 51.88 -16.56 -15.68
N ALA A 54 51.46 -17.52 -14.84
CA ALA A 54 51.98 -17.86 -13.52
C ALA A 54 51.68 -16.74 -12.48
N ASP A 55 51.13 -16.99 -11.28
CA ASP A 55 50.77 -18.24 -10.59
C ASP A 55 49.76 -17.91 -9.44
N LEU A 56 49.52 -18.89 -8.55
CA LEU A 56 48.95 -18.78 -7.19
C LEU A 56 47.41 -18.83 -7.05
N HIS A 57 46.91 -20.02 -6.74
CA HIS A 57 46.72 -20.32 -5.31
C HIS A 57 46.93 -21.82 -5.03
N GLU A 58 47.74 -22.09 -4.01
CA GLU A 58 48.32 -23.40 -3.72
C GLU A 58 47.27 -24.46 -3.35
N GLY A 59 47.50 -25.72 -3.76
CA GLY A 59 46.73 -26.85 -3.29
C GLY A 59 47.06 -27.17 -1.83
N GLU A 60 46.06 -27.47 -1.01
CA GLU A 60 46.28 -27.82 0.40
C GLU A 60 47.10 -29.14 0.50
N GLU A 61 48.33 -29.05 1.00
CA GLU A 61 49.12 -30.23 1.34
C GLU A 61 48.55 -30.91 2.59
N HIS A 62 47.80 -32.01 2.39
CA HIS A 62 47.37 -32.87 3.48
C HIS A 62 48.56 -33.70 4.01
N ILE A 63 49.01 -33.39 5.24
CA ILE A 63 50.08 -34.14 5.92
C ILE A 63 49.53 -35.53 6.34
N GLU A 64 49.85 -36.57 5.57
CA GLU A 64 49.48 -37.95 5.90
C GLU A 64 50.51 -38.62 6.83
N LEU A 65 50.07 -39.02 8.03
CA LEU A 65 50.91 -39.65 9.04
C LEU A 65 50.75 -41.18 9.05
N GLN A 66 51.69 -41.89 8.41
CA GLN A 66 51.69 -43.35 8.43
C GLN A 66 52.24 -43.92 9.75
N LEU A 67 51.40 -44.66 10.47
CA LEU A 67 51.72 -45.26 11.76
C LEU A 67 51.60 -46.78 11.73
N SER A 68 52.63 -47.51 12.19
CA SER A 68 52.58 -48.98 12.23
C SER A 68 51.68 -49.51 13.35
N ALA A 69 51.02 -50.65 13.12
CA ALA A 69 50.04 -51.23 14.05
C ALA A 69 50.58 -51.46 15.48
N LYS A 70 51.89 -51.69 15.64
CA LYS A 70 52.54 -51.79 16.96
C LYS A 70 52.48 -50.45 17.71
N LYS A 71 52.84 -49.33 17.05
CA LYS A 71 52.76 -47.99 17.62
C LYS A 71 51.32 -47.54 17.86
N GLN A 72 50.39 -47.87 16.95
CA GLN A 72 48.96 -47.59 17.16
C GLN A 72 48.44 -48.24 18.45
N LYS A 73 48.81 -49.50 18.71
CA LYS A 73 48.43 -50.24 19.92
C LYS A 73 49.14 -49.74 21.19
N GLU A 74 50.42 -49.36 21.08
CA GLU A 74 51.21 -48.77 22.16
C GLU A 74 50.70 -47.38 22.56
N TRP A 75 50.12 -46.63 21.61
CA TRP A 75 49.53 -45.30 21.82
C TRP A 75 48.01 -45.33 22.05
N GLY A 76 47.40 -46.52 22.15
CA GLY A 76 45.97 -46.68 22.48
C GLY A 76 44.98 -46.19 21.41
N ILE A 77 45.40 -46.10 20.14
CA ILE A 77 44.55 -45.61 19.05
C ILE A 77 43.48 -46.66 18.72
N VAL A 78 42.21 -46.30 18.90
CA VAL A 78 41.05 -47.12 18.56
C VAL A 78 40.36 -46.54 17.32
N VAL A 79 40.18 -47.35 16.28
CA VAL A 79 39.54 -46.95 15.03
C VAL A 79 38.11 -47.53 15.00
N GLY A 80 37.13 -46.67 14.75
CA GLY A 80 35.73 -47.06 14.54
C GLY A 80 35.26 -46.70 13.12
N THR A 81 34.33 -47.47 12.57
CA THR A 81 33.71 -47.14 11.27
C THR A 81 32.69 -46.03 11.44
N ALA A 82 32.75 -45.00 10.60
CA ALA A 82 31.78 -43.92 10.61
C ALA A 82 30.41 -44.41 10.12
N THR A 83 29.44 -44.50 11.01
CA THR A 83 28.05 -44.86 10.70
C THR A 83 27.17 -43.62 10.62
N LYS A 84 26.32 -43.53 9.60
CA LYS A 84 25.25 -42.52 9.57
C LYS A 84 24.22 -42.88 10.64
N GLN A 85 23.88 -41.91 11.49
CA GLN A 85 22.84 -42.04 12.50
C GLN A 85 21.94 -40.81 12.43
N ASP A 86 20.63 -41.01 12.44
CA ASP A 86 19.66 -39.91 12.43
C ASP A 86 19.61 -39.25 13.82
N ILE A 87 20.24 -38.09 13.94
CA ILE A 87 20.26 -37.28 15.16
C ILE A 87 19.15 -36.23 15.06
N ALA A 88 18.07 -36.43 15.82
CA ALA A 88 17.02 -35.43 15.98
C ALA A 88 17.47 -34.27 16.88
N SER A 89 18.16 -33.29 16.31
CA SER A 89 18.52 -32.06 17.02
C SER A 89 17.31 -31.12 17.15
N LYS A 90 16.98 -30.71 18.37
CA LYS A 90 15.90 -29.75 18.65
C LYS A 90 16.48 -28.38 18.99
N ILE A 91 16.41 -27.46 18.03
CA ILE A 91 16.74 -26.04 18.26
C ILE A 91 15.51 -25.37 18.90
N THR A 92 15.72 -24.64 20.00
CA THR A 92 14.69 -23.83 20.65
C THR A 92 14.92 -22.37 20.33
N ILE A 93 13.93 -21.71 19.74
CA ILE A 93 13.96 -20.29 19.39
C ILE A 93 12.79 -19.56 20.03
N THR A 94 13.01 -18.31 20.42
CA THR A 94 11.94 -17.43 20.92
C THR A 94 11.24 -16.77 19.73
N GLY A 95 9.90 -16.74 19.75
CA GLY A 95 9.09 -16.04 18.76
C GLY A 95 8.20 -14.97 19.41
N ILE A 96 7.79 -13.98 18.62
CA ILE A 96 6.84 -12.93 19.04
C ILE A 96 5.55 -13.15 18.25
N LEU A 97 4.41 -13.17 18.95
CA LEU A 97 3.10 -13.18 18.30
C LEU A 97 2.72 -11.74 17.91
N ALA A 98 2.58 -11.49 16.60
CA ALA A 98 2.16 -10.21 16.05
C ALA A 98 0.74 -10.30 15.47
N LEU A 99 0.02 -9.17 15.48
CA LEU A 99 -1.27 -9.05 14.80
C LEU A 99 -1.10 -9.12 13.28
N ASN A 100 -2.03 -9.81 12.61
CA ASN A 100 -2.07 -9.81 11.16
C ASN A 100 -2.61 -8.44 10.68
N GLN A 101 -1.73 -7.62 10.10
CA GLN A 101 -2.05 -6.27 9.65
C GLN A 101 -3.17 -6.25 8.60
N ASN A 102 -3.26 -7.27 7.73
CA ASN A 102 -4.34 -7.40 6.73
C ASN A 102 -5.71 -7.75 7.36
N LYS A 103 -5.77 -8.07 8.65
CA LYS A 103 -6.99 -8.34 9.42
C LYS A 103 -7.20 -7.35 10.58
N THR A 104 -6.39 -6.30 10.65
CA THR A 104 -6.43 -5.30 11.73
C THR A 104 -6.62 -3.93 11.10
N ALA A 105 -7.70 -3.22 11.46
CA ALA A 105 -7.96 -1.86 10.99
C ALA A 105 -7.88 -0.89 12.17
N HIS A 106 -7.20 0.24 11.98
CA HIS A 106 -7.22 1.34 12.93
C HIS A 106 -8.30 2.33 12.50
N ILE A 107 -9.29 2.59 13.35
CA ILE A 107 -10.42 3.48 13.03
C ILE A 107 -10.12 4.87 13.62
N SER A 108 -10.13 5.88 12.76
CA SER A 108 -9.99 7.29 13.13
C SER A 108 -11.20 8.10 12.64
N SER A 109 -11.39 9.29 13.19
CA SER A 109 -12.43 10.22 12.74
C SER A 109 -11.88 11.15 11.66
N PHE A 110 -12.65 11.38 10.59
CA PHE A 110 -12.38 12.40 9.58
C PHE A 110 -12.56 13.83 10.13
N VAL A 111 -13.39 14.00 11.17
CA VAL A 111 -13.70 15.30 11.78
C VAL A 111 -13.26 15.35 13.24
N ARG A 112 -12.78 16.53 13.68
CA ARG A 112 -12.59 16.81 15.11
C ARG A 112 -13.95 17.01 15.78
N GLY A 113 -14.13 16.48 16.98
CA GLY A 113 -15.37 16.66 17.72
C GLY A 113 -15.35 15.98 19.08
N LYS A 114 -16.46 16.11 19.81
CA LYS A 114 -16.67 15.47 21.11
C LYS A 114 -17.40 14.15 20.91
N VAL A 115 -16.92 13.08 21.54
CA VAL A 115 -17.66 11.81 21.62
C VAL A 115 -18.93 12.03 22.45
N VAL A 116 -20.09 11.72 21.86
CA VAL A 116 -21.41 11.82 22.50
C VAL A 116 -21.79 10.49 23.15
N SER A 117 -21.54 9.39 22.45
CA SER A 117 -21.84 8.04 22.90
C SER A 117 -20.85 7.03 22.33
N LEU A 118 -20.57 6.01 23.14
CA LEU A 118 -19.79 4.82 22.79
C LEU A 118 -20.76 3.63 22.85
N SER A 119 -20.82 2.85 21.79
CA SER A 119 -21.78 1.75 21.59
C SER A 119 -21.11 0.38 21.57
N SER A 120 -19.80 0.31 21.85
CA SER A 120 -19.02 -0.93 21.88
C SER A 120 -17.83 -0.74 22.82
N ASP A 121 -17.55 -1.72 23.67
CA ASP A 121 -16.47 -1.71 24.65
C ASP A 121 -15.32 -2.68 24.24
N LEU A 122 -14.22 -2.66 24.99
CA LEU A 122 -13.04 -3.47 24.72
C LEU A 122 -13.33 -4.96 24.89
N GLY A 123 -13.32 -5.69 23.78
CA GLY A 123 -13.57 -7.14 23.72
C GLY A 123 -14.90 -7.51 23.06
N ASP A 124 -15.75 -6.54 22.75
CA ASP A 124 -17.00 -6.77 22.01
C ASP A 124 -16.75 -7.30 20.59
N ILE A 125 -17.62 -8.21 20.14
CA ILE A 125 -17.63 -8.71 18.77
C ILE A 125 -18.39 -7.70 17.90
N VAL A 126 -17.66 -6.95 17.08
CA VAL A 126 -18.23 -5.97 16.15
C VAL A 126 -18.31 -6.48 14.72
N ASN A 127 -19.39 -6.13 14.02
CA ASN A 127 -19.64 -6.48 12.62
C ASN A 127 -19.27 -5.33 11.68
N LYS A 128 -19.05 -5.63 10.39
CA LYS A 128 -18.86 -4.58 9.37
C LYS A 128 -20.08 -3.66 9.32
N LYS A 129 -19.83 -2.34 9.26
CA LYS A 129 -20.85 -1.26 9.29
C LYS A 129 -21.61 -1.11 10.62
N GLN A 130 -21.20 -1.78 11.70
CA GLN A 130 -21.75 -1.52 13.04
C GLN A 130 -21.30 -0.15 13.56
N VAL A 131 -22.23 0.62 14.12
CA VAL A 131 -21.93 1.92 14.75
C VAL A 131 -21.23 1.67 16.09
N MET A 132 -19.98 2.10 16.21
CA MET A 132 -19.19 1.97 17.44
C MET A 132 -19.19 3.25 18.28
N VAL A 133 -19.16 4.42 17.65
CA VAL A 133 -19.03 5.74 18.29
C VAL A 133 -19.90 6.76 17.56
N THR A 134 -20.47 7.71 18.31
CA THR A 134 -21.11 8.92 17.76
C THR A 134 -20.31 10.15 18.18
N ILE A 135 -19.92 10.98 17.21
CA ILE A 135 -19.13 12.20 17.42
C ILE A 135 -19.98 13.41 17.02
N ASN A 136 -20.01 14.44 17.86
CA ASN A 136 -20.55 15.75 17.50
C ASN A 136 -19.38 16.69 17.17
N SER A 137 -19.35 17.18 15.93
CA SER A 137 -18.32 18.07 15.41
C SER A 137 -18.90 19.46 15.13
N PRO A 138 -18.44 20.53 15.81
CA PRO A 138 -18.83 21.90 15.49
C PRO A 138 -18.46 22.31 14.07
N ASP A 139 -17.27 21.89 13.60
CA ASP A 139 -16.76 22.16 12.26
C ASP A 139 -17.71 21.62 11.17
N PHE A 140 -18.21 20.39 11.37
CA PHE A 140 -19.19 19.77 10.47
C PHE A 140 -20.54 20.49 10.48
N VAL A 141 -21.06 20.84 11.67
CA VAL A 141 -22.34 21.58 11.79
C VAL A 141 -22.25 22.94 11.09
N GLN A 142 -21.12 23.63 11.21
CA GLN A 142 -20.88 24.90 10.52
C GLN A 142 -20.84 24.72 8.99
N ALA A 143 -20.16 23.68 8.49
CA ALA A 143 -20.14 23.38 7.05
C ALA A 143 -21.55 23.05 6.50
N GLN A 144 -22.34 22.27 7.24
CA GLN A 144 -23.72 21.97 6.89
C GLN A 144 -24.59 23.24 6.86
N ALA A 145 -24.44 24.13 7.84
CA ALA A 145 -25.15 25.41 7.85
C ALA A 145 -24.80 26.29 6.64
N THR A 146 -23.51 26.39 6.29
CA THR A 146 -23.03 27.13 5.11
C THR A 146 -23.59 26.54 3.82
N PHE A 147 -23.58 25.21 3.66
CA PHE A 147 -24.18 24.53 2.52
C PHE A 147 -25.69 24.80 2.38
N LEU A 148 -26.44 24.71 3.47
CA LEU A 148 -27.88 25.00 3.46
C LEU A 148 -28.17 26.46 3.08
N GLN A 149 -27.34 27.40 3.51
CA GLN A 149 -27.43 28.81 3.11
C GLN A 149 -27.11 29.00 1.62
N ALA A 150 -26.02 28.42 1.12
CA ALA A 150 -25.65 28.50 -0.30
C ALA A 150 -26.73 27.88 -1.20
N ARG A 151 -27.29 26.72 -0.81
CA ARG A 151 -28.42 26.07 -1.49
C ARG A 151 -29.68 26.94 -1.52
N ALA A 152 -29.96 27.69 -0.46
CA ALA A 152 -31.08 28.64 -0.42
C ALA A 152 -30.85 29.84 -1.37
N LYS A 153 -29.65 30.45 -1.33
CA LYS A 153 -29.26 31.54 -2.23
C LYS A 153 -29.34 31.13 -3.71
N LEU A 154 -28.78 29.96 -4.05
CA LEU A 154 -28.78 29.42 -5.40
C LEU A 154 -30.21 29.21 -5.92
N ASN A 155 -31.11 28.67 -5.09
CA ASN A 155 -32.51 28.47 -5.47
C ASN A 155 -33.28 29.78 -5.70
N LEU A 156 -33.06 30.80 -4.88
CA LEU A 156 -33.64 32.13 -5.10
C LEU A 156 -33.11 32.75 -6.40
N SER A 157 -31.79 32.72 -6.59
CA SER A 157 -31.12 33.27 -7.78
C SER A 157 -31.55 32.57 -9.07
N ARG A 158 -31.74 31.24 -9.04
CA ARG A 158 -32.28 30.46 -10.16
C ARG A 158 -33.67 30.95 -10.57
N GLN A 159 -34.56 31.22 -9.61
CA GLN A 159 -35.89 31.74 -9.90
C GLN A 159 -35.84 33.17 -10.48
N ASP A 160 -34.93 34.01 -9.98
CA ASP A 160 -34.72 35.36 -10.48
C ASP A 160 -34.12 35.37 -11.90
N PHE A 161 -33.19 34.46 -12.19
CA PHE A 161 -32.61 34.26 -13.52
C PHE A 161 -33.64 33.79 -14.54
N GLU A 162 -34.41 32.74 -14.23
CA GLU A 162 -35.46 32.25 -15.13
C GLU A 162 -36.58 33.31 -15.32
N ARG A 163 -36.90 34.10 -14.28
CA ARG A 163 -37.83 35.24 -14.43
C ARG A 163 -37.26 36.32 -15.35
N ALA A 164 -35.99 36.68 -15.20
CA ALA A 164 -35.33 37.66 -16.07
C ALA A 164 -35.27 37.18 -17.53
N LYS A 165 -35.01 35.89 -17.76
CA LYS A 165 -35.01 35.25 -19.08
C LYS A 165 -36.37 35.35 -19.79
N MET A 166 -37.48 35.08 -19.08
CA MET A 166 -38.83 35.28 -19.62
C MET A 166 -39.11 36.76 -19.92
N LEU A 167 -38.82 37.66 -18.99
CA LEU A 167 -39.05 39.10 -19.17
C LEU A 167 -38.20 39.70 -20.31
N LEU A 168 -37.00 39.17 -20.57
CA LEU A 168 -36.17 39.57 -21.71
C LEU A 168 -36.79 39.14 -23.04
N GLN A 169 -37.35 37.94 -23.13
CA GLN A 169 -38.07 37.46 -24.32
C GLN A 169 -39.31 38.32 -24.62
N GLU A 170 -40.02 38.76 -23.56
CA GLU A 170 -41.13 39.71 -23.65
C GLU A 170 -40.70 41.17 -23.88
N LYS A 171 -39.38 41.45 -23.93
CA LYS A 171 -38.78 42.80 -24.03
C LYS A 171 -39.17 43.75 -22.88
N ALA A 172 -39.52 43.20 -21.72
CA ALA A 172 -39.90 43.92 -20.51
C ALA A 172 -38.70 44.37 -19.66
N ILE A 173 -37.50 43.83 -19.90
CA ILE A 173 -36.24 44.26 -19.27
C ILE A 173 -35.11 44.48 -20.29
N GLU A 174 -34.09 45.24 -19.88
CA GLU A 174 -32.87 45.42 -20.65
C GLU A 174 -31.96 44.17 -20.60
N GLN A 175 -31.23 43.91 -21.71
CA GLN A 175 -30.19 42.87 -21.78
C GLN A 175 -29.18 42.96 -20.62
N LYS A 176 -28.85 44.18 -20.19
CA LYS A 176 -27.92 44.44 -19.08
C LYS A 176 -28.40 43.86 -17.74
N GLU A 177 -29.70 43.95 -17.45
CA GLU A 177 -30.26 43.39 -16.21
C GLU A 177 -30.37 41.86 -16.29
N TYR A 178 -30.68 41.29 -17.47
CA TYR A 178 -30.57 39.84 -17.67
C TYR A 178 -29.15 39.33 -17.38
N LEU A 179 -28.12 39.91 -18.02
CA LEU A 179 -26.72 39.51 -17.85
C LEU A 179 -26.26 39.65 -16.39
N ARG A 180 -26.77 40.64 -15.66
CA ARG A 180 -26.52 40.82 -14.22
C ARG A 180 -27.12 39.67 -13.39
N ARG A 181 -28.33 39.22 -13.70
CA ARG A 181 -28.97 38.08 -13.01
C ARG A 181 -28.29 36.76 -13.35
N GLU A 182 -27.88 36.58 -14.61
CA GLU A 182 -27.09 35.43 -15.07
C GLU A 182 -25.74 35.35 -14.34
N ALA A 183 -24.99 36.45 -14.26
CA ALA A 183 -23.73 36.52 -13.52
C ALA A 183 -23.92 36.21 -12.02
N GLY A 184 -24.94 36.78 -11.37
CA GLY A 184 -25.25 36.48 -9.98
C GLY A 184 -25.70 35.03 -9.73
N HIS A 185 -26.30 34.38 -10.74
CA HIS A 185 -26.63 32.95 -10.68
C HIS A 185 -25.38 32.07 -10.82
N ALA A 186 -24.47 32.40 -11.73
CA ALA A 186 -23.19 31.72 -11.88
C ALA A 186 -22.31 31.84 -10.62
N GLU A 187 -22.27 33.03 -9.99
CA GLU A 187 -21.58 33.28 -8.72
C GLU A 187 -22.13 32.38 -7.60
N LEU A 188 -23.46 32.36 -7.40
CA LEU A 188 -24.09 31.57 -6.34
C LEU A 188 -24.07 30.05 -6.62
N SER A 189 -23.99 29.64 -7.89
CA SER A 189 -23.73 28.24 -8.27
C SER A 189 -22.31 27.81 -7.87
N THR A 190 -21.34 28.72 -8.01
CA THR A 190 -19.96 28.50 -7.56
C THR A 190 -19.86 28.47 -6.03
N GLU A 191 -20.58 29.35 -5.31
CA GLU A 191 -20.68 29.32 -3.85
C GLU A 191 -21.26 27.99 -3.35
N TYR A 192 -22.32 27.49 -4.01
CA TYR A 192 -22.90 26.18 -3.72
C TYR A 192 -21.90 25.04 -3.93
N GLY A 193 -21.24 24.96 -5.10
CA GLY A 193 -20.28 23.89 -5.41
C GLY A 193 -19.07 23.88 -4.47
N ALA A 194 -18.64 25.07 -4.01
CA ALA A 194 -17.59 25.18 -3.00
C ALA A 194 -18.06 24.63 -1.63
N ALA A 195 -19.28 24.97 -1.17
CA ALA A 195 -19.83 24.46 0.08
C ALA A 195 -20.09 22.94 0.03
N GLU A 196 -20.54 22.42 -1.11
CA GLU A 196 -20.73 20.99 -1.38
C GLU A 196 -19.38 20.23 -1.32
N SER A 197 -18.34 20.77 -1.95
CA SER A 197 -16.99 20.20 -1.92
C SER A 197 -16.42 20.06 -0.50
N ILE A 198 -16.73 21.02 0.38
CA ILE A 198 -16.35 20.95 1.81
C ILE A 198 -17.08 19.79 2.51
N LEU A 199 -18.37 19.57 2.26
CA LEU A 199 -19.11 18.44 2.84
C LEU A 199 -18.61 17.09 2.31
N HIS A 200 -18.32 16.98 1.02
CA HIS A 200 -17.70 15.78 0.45
C HIS A 200 -16.33 15.48 1.08
N SER A 201 -15.54 16.51 1.43
CA SER A 201 -14.26 16.32 2.13
C SER A 201 -14.38 15.69 3.53
N TYR A 202 -15.57 15.75 4.14
CA TYR A 202 -15.89 15.07 5.40
C TYR A 202 -16.47 13.65 5.21
N GLY A 203 -16.50 13.13 3.98
CA GLY A 203 -16.95 11.78 3.67
C GLY A 203 -18.48 11.62 3.60
N ILE A 204 -19.22 12.71 3.38
CA ILE A 204 -20.65 12.63 3.06
C ILE A 204 -20.81 12.46 1.55
N GLU A 205 -21.44 11.37 1.14
CA GLU A 205 -21.82 11.09 -0.24
C GLU A 205 -23.15 11.73 -0.61
N HIS A 206 -23.37 11.95 -1.91
CA HIS A 206 -24.53 12.62 -2.50
C HIS A 206 -25.91 12.10 -2.04
N GLU A 207 -26.00 10.84 -1.60
CA GLU A 207 -27.24 10.18 -1.17
C GLU A 207 -27.72 10.64 0.23
N GLN A 208 -26.98 11.53 0.91
CA GLN A 208 -27.31 12.07 2.24
C GLN A 208 -27.56 13.59 2.26
N ILE A 209 -27.72 14.25 1.10
CA ILE A 209 -27.75 15.72 0.93
C ILE A 209 -29.07 16.22 0.30
#